data_AF-A0A6A6IQV4-F1
#
_entry.id   AF-A0A6A6IQV4-F1
#
_cell.length_a   1.000
_cell.length_b   1.000
_cell.length_c   1.000
_cell.angle_alpha   90.00
_cell.angle_beta   90.00
_cell.angle_gamma   90.00
#
_symmetry.space_group_name_H-M   'P 1'
#
loop_
_entity.id
_entity.type
_entity.pdbx_description
1 polymer ?
#
loop_
_entity_poly.entity_id
_entity_poly.type
_entity_poly.pdbx_seq_one_letter_code
_entity_poly.pdbx_strand_id
1 'polypeptide(L)'
;MAPQHMNKKWSKEDGQRLIKLRDEDGLKWDQIASELNRGPQPVREHYKKLKEEALVPPDFQWTDELDQKVIDGRRQGYLVAQIAADIGLPNGIIIRRTRHLRDKGLIQNVPRGRPKITFTDEEDEMILRLWIAMTSDSDISVLLNLPGKTEKSVRDRRIFHTQGAGVRPMASEMYLKLLAGYGDKKRTWTANDVLAGNFTFGEWKDWGITPLKEDCWKGGL
;
A
#
# COMPACT_ATOMS: atom_id res chain seq x y z
N MET A 1 -36.72 7.95 0.97
CA MET A 1 -36.21 8.52 2.24
C MET A 1 -35.14 7.58 2.77
N ALA A 2 -33.89 8.03 2.91
CA ALA A 2 -32.85 7.20 3.49
C ALA A 2 -33.10 7.10 5.01
N PRO A 3 -33.08 5.89 5.60
CA PRO A 3 -33.25 5.73 7.04
C PRO A 3 -32.13 6.51 7.76
N GLN A 4 -32.51 7.42 8.64
CA GLN A 4 -31.55 8.12 9.50
C GLN A 4 -30.93 7.08 10.45
N HIS A 5 -29.75 6.58 10.10
CA HIS A 5 -28.98 5.68 10.96
C HIS A 5 -28.44 6.48 12.15
N MET A 6 -29.23 6.58 13.21
CA MET A 6 -28.75 7.13 14.47
C MET A 6 -27.58 6.27 14.99
N ASN A 7 -26.50 6.93 15.42
CA ASN A 7 -25.32 6.32 16.05
C ASN A 7 -25.68 5.72 17.42
N LYS A 8 -26.53 4.69 17.43
CA LYS A 8 -26.94 3.98 18.64
C LYS A 8 -25.74 3.20 19.17
N LYS A 9 -25.36 3.40 20.44
CA LYS A 9 -24.35 2.57 21.10
C LYS A 9 -24.83 1.12 21.16
N TRP A 10 -23.92 0.16 21.04
CA TRP A 10 -24.26 -1.27 21.18
C TRP A 10 -24.41 -1.60 22.66
N SER A 11 -25.55 -2.21 23.05
CA SER A 11 -25.74 -2.76 24.39
C SER A 11 -25.22 -4.20 24.46
N LYS A 12 -25.11 -4.76 25.68
CA LYS A 12 -24.71 -6.16 25.85
C LYS A 12 -25.75 -7.11 25.28
N GLU A 13 -27.03 -6.78 25.45
CA GLU A 13 -28.18 -7.52 24.93
C GLU A 13 -28.20 -7.50 23.40
N ASP A 14 -27.92 -6.35 22.78
CA ASP A 14 -27.78 -6.23 21.33
C ASP A 14 -26.66 -7.16 20.81
N GLY A 15 -25.53 -7.23 21.53
CA GLY A 15 -24.40 -8.10 21.18
C GLY A 15 -24.72 -9.58 21.31
N GLN A 16 -25.38 -10.00 22.39
CA GLN A 16 -25.84 -11.39 22.59
C GLN A 16 -26.87 -11.78 21.51
N ARG A 17 -27.84 -10.91 21.22
CA ARG A 17 -28.83 -11.13 20.17
C ARG A 17 -28.17 -11.25 18.80
N LEU A 18 -27.18 -10.41 18.51
CA LEU A 18 -26.40 -10.48 17.27
C LEU A 18 -25.66 -11.82 17.12
N ILE A 19 -25.02 -12.32 18.18
CA ILE A 19 -24.34 -13.62 18.16
C ILE A 19 -25.35 -14.73 17.91
N LYS A 20 -26.48 -14.74 18.61
CA LYS A 20 -27.54 -15.74 18.42
C LYS A 20 -28.08 -15.76 16.99
N LEU A 21 -28.51 -14.60 16.48
CA LEU A 21 -29.08 -14.49 15.12
C LEU A 21 -28.09 -14.94 14.04
N ARG A 22 -26.78 -14.80 14.29
CA ARG A 22 -25.74 -15.15 13.33
C ARG A 22 -25.25 -16.59 13.44
N ASP A 23 -24.95 -17.05 14.65
CA ASP A 23 -24.28 -18.32 14.93
C ASP A 23 -25.28 -19.47 15.15
N GLU A 24 -26.46 -19.19 15.73
CA GLU A 24 -27.52 -20.20 15.95
C GLU A 24 -28.53 -20.20 14.80
N ASP A 25 -29.08 -19.03 14.45
CA ASP A 25 -30.17 -18.94 13.47
C ASP A 25 -29.69 -18.85 12.01
N GLY A 26 -28.38 -18.61 11.78
CA GLY A 26 -27.78 -18.59 10.44
C GLY A 26 -28.23 -17.45 9.54
N LEU A 27 -28.78 -16.35 10.09
CA LEU A 27 -29.36 -15.27 9.29
C LEU A 27 -28.31 -14.49 8.47
N LYS A 28 -28.74 -13.94 7.35
CA LYS A 28 -27.93 -13.02 6.51
C LYS A 28 -27.84 -11.64 7.17
N TRP A 29 -26.77 -10.90 6.86
CA TRP A 29 -26.50 -9.59 7.48
C TRP A 29 -27.65 -8.58 7.32
N ASP A 30 -28.35 -8.57 6.18
CA ASP A 30 -29.48 -7.67 5.93
C ASP A 30 -30.69 -7.98 6.81
N GLN A 31 -30.93 -9.27 7.08
CA GLN A 31 -32.00 -9.72 7.97
C GLN A 31 -31.68 -9.33 9.42
N ILE A 32 -30.44 -9.60 9.86
CA ILE A 32 -29.97 -9.22 11.21
C ILE A 32 -30.03 -7.70 11.40
N ALA A 33 -29.62 -6.93 10.38
CA ALA A 33 -29.72 -5.47 10.38
C ALA A 33 -31.16 -4.98 10.53
N SER A 34 -32.11 -5.58 9.82
CA SER A 34 -33.53 -5.26 9.93
C SER A 34 -34.06 -5.56 11.33
N GLU A 35 -33.69 -6.72 11.88
CA GLU A 35 -34.10 -7.17 13.22
C GLU A 35 -33.55 -6.28 14.35
N LEU A 36 -32.30 -5.81 14.21
CA LEU A 36 -31.65 -4.93 15.18
C LEU A 36 -31.91 -3.44 14.92
N ASN A 37 -32.66 -3.10 13.87
CA ASN A 37 -32.88 -1.74 13.39
C ASN A 37 -31.56 -0.94 13.21
N ARG A 38 -30.58 -1.54 12.52
CA ARG A 38 -29.24 -0.99 12.27
C ARG A 38 -28.81 -1.23 10.82
N GLY A 39 -27.78 -0.54 10.35
CA GLY A 39 -27.20 -0.82 9.03
C GLY A 39 -26.43 -2.16 8.98
N PRO A 40 -26.42 -2.90 7.85
CA PRO A 40 -25.71 -4.17 7.72
C PRO A 40 -24.20 -4.09 8.00
N GLN A 41 -23.56 -3.00 7.56
CA GLN A 41 -22.13 -2.81 7.76
C GLN A 41 -21.75 -2.64 9.26
N PRO A 42 -22.38 -1.73 10.04
CA PRO A 42 -22.17 -1.67 11.49
C PRO A 42 -22.40 -2.98 12.23
N VAL A 43 -23.39 -3.77 11.81
CA VAL A 43 -23.68 -5.09 12.37
C VAL A 43 -22.52 -6.05 12.14
N ARG A 44 -22.03 -6.15 10.91
CA ARG A 44 -20.88 -6.99 10.55
C ARG A 44 -19.61 -6.58 11.30
N GLU A 45 -19.34 -5.29 11.40
CA GLU A 45 -18.19 -4.76 12.14
C GLU A 45 -18.28 -5.05 13.63
N HIS A 46 -19.47 -4.92 14.24
CA HIS A 46 -19.66 -5.22 15.65
C HIS A 46 -19.54 -6.71 15.94
N TYR A 47 -20.13 -7.57 15.10
CA TYR A 47 -19.98 -9.02 15.21
C TYR A 47 -18.50 -9.43 15.14
N LYS A 48 -17.72 -8.85 14.22
CA LYS A 48 -16.27 -9.09 14.16
C LYS A 48 -15.57 -8.74 15.47
N LYS A 49 -15.90 -7.61 16.10
CA LYS A 49 -15.35 -7.21 17.40
C LYS A 49 -15.72 -8.19 18.51
N LEU A 50 -16.98 -8.66 18.54
CA LEU A 50 -17.44 -9.65 19.51
C LEU A 50 -16.68 -10.98 19.36
N LYS A 51 -16.46 -11.45 18.12
CA LYS A 51 -15.66 -12.67 17.88
C LYS A 51 -14.20 -12.49 18.28
N GLU A 52 -13.61 -11.33 18.00
CA GLU A 52 -12.25 -11.01 18.47
C GLU A 52 -12.16 -10.96 20.00
N GLU A 53 -13.18 -10.42 20.68
CA GLU A 53 -13.24 -10.37 22.15
C GLU A 53 -13.47 -11.76 22.77
N ALA A 54 -14.24 -12.62 22.13
CA ALA A 54 -14.46 -14.00 22.58
C ALA A 54 -13.20 -14.87 22.52
N LEU A 55 -12.17 -14.47 21.75
CA LEU A 55 -10.88 -15.15 21.72
C LEU A 55 -9.97 -14.78 22.90
N VAL A 56 -10.35 -13.76 23.68
CA VAL A 56 -9.58 -13.31 24.84
C VAL A 56 -10.12 -14.03 26.09
N PRO A 57 -9.26 -14.59 26.96
CA PRO A 57 -9.68 -15.17 28.22
C PRO A 57 -10.53 -14.18 29.05
N PRO A 58 -11.63 -14.62 29.69
CA PRO A 58 -12.51 -13.72 30.46
C PRO A 58 -11.81 -12.99 31.62
N ASP A 59 -10.74 -13.57 32.16
CA ASP A 59 -9.90 -13.06 33.24
C ASP A 59 -8.70 -12.24 32.74
N PHE A 60 -8.55 -12.09 31.42
CA PHE A 60 -7.46 -11.32 30.84
C PHE A 60 -7.48 -9.85 31.31
N GLN A 61 -6.36 -9.40 31.86
CA GLN A 61 -6.14 -8.01 32.22
C GLN A 61 -4.83 -7.51 31.61
N TRP A 62 -4.83 -6.24 31.19
CA TRP A 62 -3.61 -5.59 30.74
C TRP A 62 -2.70 -5.32 31.94
N THR A 63 -1.52 -5.94 31.93
CA THR A 63 -0.47 -5.67 32.91
C THR A 63 0.57 -4.70 32.34
N ASP A 64 1.38 -4.12 33.22
CA ASP A 64 2.46 -3.20 32.81
C ASP A 64 3.50 -3.92 31.94
N GLU A 65 3.75 -5.21 32.18
CA GLU A 65 4.65 -6.03 31.35
C GLU A 65 4.11 -6.19 29.92
N LEU A 66 2.80 -6.41 29.76
CA LEU A 66 2.18 -6.52 28.45
C LEU A 66 2.18 -5.18 27.71
N ASP A 67 1.93 -4.08 28.43
CA ASP A 67 2.06 -2.73 27.87
C ASP A 67 3.49 -2.46 27.41
N GLN A 68 4.47 -2.83 28.22
CA GLN A 68 5.88 -2.67 27.91
C GLN A 68 6.26 -3.46 26.64
N LYS A 69 5.77 -4.69 26.48
CA LYS A 69 5.94 -5.46 25.23
C LYS A 69 5.37 -4.74 24.01
N VAL A 70 4.17 -4.16 24.12
CA VAL A 70 3.57 -3.38 23.02
C VAL A 70 4.41 -2.14 22.71
N ILE A 71 4.87 -1.42 23.74
CA ILE A 71 5.70 -0.21 23.59
C ILE A 71 7.02 -0.55 22.90
N ASP A 72 7.73 -1.57 23.38
CA ASP A 72 9.03 -1.96 22.84
C ASP A 72 8.93 -2.50 21.42
N GLY A 73 7.94 -3.34 21.13
CA GLY A 73 7.69 -3.80 19.76
C GLY A 73 7.42 -2.63 18.80
N ARG A 74 6.67 -1.60 19.25
CA ARG A 74 6.45 -0.41 18.43
C ARG A 74 7.69 0.46 18.25
N ARG A 75 8.55 0.58 19.27
CA ARG A 75 9.84 1.29 19.19
C ARG A 75 10.82 0.60 18.24
N GLN A 76 10.81 -0.73 18.21
CA GLN A 76 11.61 -1.57 17.30
C GLN A 76 11.05 -1.61 15.87
N GLY A 77 9.89 -0.99 15.61
CA GLY A 77 9.28 -0.93 14.28
C GLY A 77 8.44 -2.15 13.91
N TYR A 78 8.17 -3.06 14.84
CA TYR A 78 7.32 -4.23 14.56
C TYR A 78 5.89 -3.82 14.22
N LEU A 79 5.31 -4.54 13.25
CA LEU A 79 3.92 -4.41 12.88
C LEU A 79 3.02 -4.89 14.03
N VAL A 80 1.83 -4.30 14.15
CA VAL A 80 0.86 -4.70 15.17
C VAL A 80 0.53 -6.20 15.10
N ALA A 81 0.52 -6.77 13.90
CA ALA A 81 0.31 -8.20 13.70
C ALA A 81 1.44 -9.08 14.28
N GLN A 82 2.68 -8.60 14.24
CA GLN A 82 3.82 -9.32 14.83
C GLN A 82 3.74 -9.26 16.36
N ILE A 83 3.42 -8.09 16.92
CA ILE A 83 3.23 -7.90 18.36
C ILE A 83 2.05 -8.76 18.87
N ALA A 84 0.97 -8.84 18.11
CA ALA A 84 -0.18 -9.67 18.42
C ALA A 84 0.15 -11.16 18.46
N ALA A 85 0.92 -11.65 17.48
CA ALA A 85 1.41 -13.02 17.45
C ALA A 85 2.32 -13.33 18.66
N ASP A 86 3.23 -12.41 19.01
CA ASP A 86 4.15 -12.56 20.15
C ASP A 86 3.42 -12.60 21.51
N ILE A 87 2.41 -11.75 21.70
CA ILE A 87 1.63 -11.69 22.94
C ILE A 87 0.56 -12.81 22.99
N GLY A 88 0.21 -13.41 21.85
CA GLY A 88 -0.86 -14.42 21.76
C GLY A 88 -2.26 -13.81 21.86
N LEU A 89 -2.45 -12.59 21.37
CA LEU A 89 -3.74 -11.89 21.40
C LEU A 89 -4.21 -11.50 19.99
N PRO A 90 -5.53 -11.32 19.75
CA PRO A 90 -6.04 -10.87 18.47
C PRO A 90 -5.54 -9.47 18.07
N ASN A 91 -5.30 -9.28 16.76
CA ASN A 91 -4.84 -8.01 16.19
C ASN A 91 -5.67 -6.80 16.64
N GLY A 92 -7.01 -6.90 16.65
CA GLY A 92 -7.90 -5.82 17.05
C GLY A 92 -7.71 -5.37 18.50
N ILE A 93 -7.32 -6.28 19.39
CA ILE A 93 -7.04 -6.00 20.80
C ILE A 93 -5.74 -5.19 20.92
N ILE A 94 -4.68 -5.61 20.23
CA ILE A 94 -3.42 -4.86 20.20
C ILE A 94 -3.58 -3.50 19.53
N ILE A 95 -4.37 -3.37 18.45
CA ILE A 95 -4.66 -2.08 17.81
C ILE A 95 -5.32 -1.11 18.81
N ARG A 96 -6.33 -1.59 19.55
CA ARG A 96 -7.02 -0.78 20.57
C ARG A 96 -6.06 -0.36 21.68
N ARG A 97 -5.23 -1.29 22.17
CA ARG A 97 -4.26 -0.97 23.23
C ARG A 97 -3.17 -0.03 22.77
N THR A 98 -2.64 -0.23 21.56
CA THR A 98 -1.65 0.67 20.95
C THR A 98 -2.19 2.09 20.81
N ARG A 99 -3.48 2.25 20.48
CA ARG A 99 -4.14 3.56 20.46
C ARG A 99 -4.19 4.17 21.87
N HIS A 100 -4.66 3.41 22.85
CA HIS A 100 -4.70 3.86 24.25
C HIS A 100 -3.33 4.31 24.78
N LEU A 101 -2.28 3.52 24.53
CA LEU A 101 -0.91 3.85 24.95
C LEU A 101 -0.34 5.09 24.24
N ARG A 102 -0.75 5.31 22.99
CA ARG A 102 -0.42 6.54 22.24
C ARG A 102 -1.17 7.75 22.78
N ASP A 103 -2.44 7.62 23.11
CA ASP A 103 -3.23 8.71 23.69
C ASP A 103 -2.66 9.13 25.06
N LYS A 104 -2.01 8.19 25.77
CA LYS A 104 -1.21 8.44 26.98
C LYS A 104 0.20 9.01 26.71
N GLY A 105 0.62 9.16 25.46
CA GLY A 105 1.97 9.64 25.10
C GLY A 105 3.10 8.62 25.29
N LEU A 106 2.80 7.36 25.60
CA LEU A 106 3.82 6.31 25.83
C LEU A 106 4.39 5.76 24.53
N ILE A 107 3.61 5.83 23.45
CA ILE A 107 4.02 5.43 22.09
C ILE A 107 3.94 6.65 21.19
N GLN A 108 5.05 7.00 20.56
CA GLN A 108 5.08 8.07 19.56
C GLN A 108 4.26 7.68 18.32
N ASN A 109 3.64 8.67 17.68
CA ASN A 109 3.12 8.49 16.33
C ASN A 109 4.31 8.31 15.38
N VAL A 110 4.79 7.07 15.26
CA VAL A 110 5.65 6.71 14.15
C VAL A 110 4.81 6.93 12.90
N PRO A 111 5.20 7.85 11.99
CA PRO A 111 4.47 8.07 10.75
C PRO A 111 4.21 6.71 10.13
N ARG A 112 2.95 6.40 9.79
CA ARG A 112 2.59 5.18 9.07
C ARG A 112 3.01 5.33 7.61
N GLY A 113 4.27 5.69 7.36
CA GLY A 113 4.90 5.49 6.08
C GLY A 113 5.29 4.03 6.02
N ARG A 114 4.86 3.32 4.97
CA ARG A 114 5.72 2.24 4.48
C ARG A 114 7.12 2.85 4.30
N PRO A 115 8.21 2.14 4.63
CA PRO A 115 9.54 2.65 4.34
C PRO A 115 9.53 3.20 2.93
N LYS A 116 9.95 4.47 2.77
CA LYS A 116 9.85 5.17 1.50
C LYS A 116 10.65 4.34 0.51
N ILE A 117 9.95 3.73 -0.46
CA ILE A 117 10.63 2.96 -1.51
C ILE A 117 11.48 3.96 -2.27
N THR A 118 12.79 3.84 -2.12
CA THR A 118 13.77 4.65 -2.85
C THR A 118 14.18 3.89 -4.09
N PHE A 119 14.24 4.61 -5.21
CA PHE A 119 14.84 4.13 -6.45
C PHE A 119 16.16 4.85 -6.62
N THR A 120 17.17 4.10 -7.03
CA THR A 120 18.46 4.65 -7.47
C THR A 120 18.35 5.17 -8.90
N ASP A 121 19.27 6.04 -9.31
CA ASP A 121 19.30 6.55 -10.68
C ASP A 121 19.50 5.40 -11.69
N GLU A 122 20.28 4.38 -11.32
CA GLU A 122 20.51 3.17 -12.12
C GLU A 122 19.21 2.37 -12.30
N GLU A 123 18.45 2.18 -11.22
CA GLU A 123 17.15 1.49 -11.29
C GLU A 123 16.15 2.25 -12.17
N ASP A 124 16.10 3.57 -12.05
CA ASP A 124 15.25 4.41 -12.91
C ASP A 124 15.64 4.30 -14.37
N GLU A 125 16.95 4.35 -14.68
CA GLU A 125 17.45 4.19 -16.04
C GLU A 125 17.09 2.81 -16.62
N MET A 126 17.23 1.73 -15.85
CA MET A 126 16.83 0.38 -16.30
C MET A 126 15.33 0.28 -16.58
N ILE A 127 14.50 0.81 -15.68
CA ILE A 127 13.03 0.83 -15.83
C ILE A 127 12.65 1.56 -17.13
N LEU A 128 13.27 2.71 -17.39
CA LEU A 128 12.98 3.51 -18.58
C LEU A 128 13.48 2.87 -19.86
N ARG A 129 14.67 2.27 -19.86
CA ARG A 129 15.20 1.56 -21.04
C ARG A 129 14.33 0.37 -21.42
N LEU A 130 13.90 -0.44 -20.44
CA LEU A 130 12.99 -1.56 -20.70
C LEU A 130 11.61 -1.09 -21.18
N TRP A 131 11.09 -0.01 -20.60
CA TRP A 131 9.83 0.59 -21.03
C TRP A 131 9.89 1.10 -22.48
N ILE A 132 10.97 1.81 -22.86
CA ILE A 132 11.19 2.28 -24.23
C ILE A 132 11.33 1.10 -25.21
N ALA A 133 11.90 -0.02 -24.75
CA ALA A 133 11.95 -1.29 -25.49
C ALA A 133 10.60 -2.07 -25.47
N MET A 134 9.49 -1.41 -25.13
CA MET A 134 8.11 -1.94 -25.14
C MET A 134 7.86 -3.10 -24.16
N THR A 135 8.64 -3.17 -23.06
CA THR A 135 8.43 -4.16 -22.00
C THR A 135 7.31 -3.73 -21.06
N SER A 136 6.41 -4.64 -20.67
CA SER A 136 5.29 -4.32 -19.78
C SER A 136 5.74 -4.03 -18.34
N ASP A 137 4.98 -3.25 -17.57
CA ASP A 137 5.31 -2.95 -16.16
C ASP A 137 5.46 -4.25 -15.31
N SER A 138 4.64 -5.27 -15.61
CA SER A 138 4.72 -6.60 -14.99
C SER A 138 6.04 -7.28 -15.31
N ASP A 139 6.40 -7.36 -16.60
CA ASP A 139 7.64 -8.00 -17.03
C ASP A 139 8.87 -7.25 -16.52
N ILE A 140 8.87 -5.91 -16.53
CA ILE A 140 9.96 -5.10 -15.94
C ILE A 140 10.19 -5.48 -14.48
N SER A 141 9.11 -5.61 -13.71
CA SER A 141 9.22 -5.94 -12.27
C SER A 141 9.82 -7.33 -12.03
N VAL A 142 9.48 -8.31 -12.88
CA VAL A 142 10.02 -9.68 -12.81
C VAL A 142 11.47 -9.71 -13.28
N LEU A 143 11.77 -9.07 -14.41
CA LEU A 143 13.10 -9.07 -15.02
C LEU A 143 14.14 -8.36 -14.14
N LEU A 144 13.79 -7.23 -13.53
CA LEU A 144 14.72 -6.50 -12.66
C LEU A 144 14.80 -7.08 -11.25
N ASN A 145 13.75 -7.75 -10.78
CA ASN A 145 13.68 -8.38 -9.45
C ASN A 145 14.21 -7.48 -8.31
N LEU A 146 13.81 -6.20 -8.32
CA LEU A 146 14.38 -5.19 -7.42
C LEU A 146 13.95 -5.43 -5.96
N PRO A 147 14.89 -5.55 -5.00
CA PRO A 147 14.57 -5.88 -3.61
C PRO A 147 13.59 -4.89 -2.96
N GLY A 148 12.50 -5.42 -2.42
CA GLY A 148 11.47 -4.63 -1.71
C GLY A 148 10.58 -3.77 -2.62
N LYS A 149 10.73 -3.87 -3.94
CA LYS A 149 9.94 -3.12 -4.92
C LYS A 149 8.90 -4.05 -5.55
N THR A 150 7.66 -3.60 -5.58
CA THR A 150 6.55 -4.32 -6.21
C THR A 150 6.33 -3.82 -7.64
N GLU A 151 5.65 -4.60 -8.48
CA GLU A 151 5.16 -4.17 -9.80
C GLU A 151 4.51 -2.79 -9.74
N LYS A 152 3.61 -2.58 -8.76
CA LYS A 152 2.96 -1.29 -8.55
C LYS A 152 3.98 -0.16 -8.33
N SER A 153 4.99 -0.38 -7.50
CA SER A 153 6.01 0.66 -7.25
C SER A 153 6.86 0.97 -8.49
N VAL A 154 7.18 -0.05 -9.30
CA VAL A 154 7.90 0.11 -10.58
C VAL A 154 7.04 0.91 -11.56
N ARG A 155 5.76 0.55 -11.70
CA ARG A 155 4.78 1.28 -12.52
C ARG A 155 4.64 2.74 -12.09
N ASP A 156 4.45 2.98 -10.80
CA ASP A 156 4.31 4.33 -10.23
C ASP A 156 5.58 5.16 -10.49
N ARG A 157 6.76 4.53 -10.39
CA ARG A 157 8.05 5.18 -10.70
C ARG A 157 8.20 5.50 -12.18
N ARG A 158 7.85 4.57 -13.08
CA ARG A 158 7.84 4.82 -14.52
C ARG A 158 6.88 5.97 -14.88
N ILE A 159 5.68 6.01 -14.30
CA ILE A 159 4.71 7.11 -14.51
C ILE A 159 5.32 8.44 -14.06
N PHE A 160 5.97 8.47 -12.90
CA PHE A 160 6.67 9.65 -12.40
C PHE A 160 7.65 10.23 -13.44
N HIS A 161 8.41 9.37 -14.12
CA HIS A 161 9.36 9.79 -15.15
C HIS A 161 8.74 10.12 -16.52
N THR A 162 7.64 9.48 -16.91
CA THR A 162 7.08 9.58 -18.28
C THR A 162 5.96 10.61 -18.40
N GLN A 163 5.13 10.78 -17.37
CA GLN A 163 3.94 11.65 -17.41
C GLN A 163 4.06 12.87 -16.47
N GLY A 164 5.07 12.89 -15.60
CA GLY A 164 5.25 13.92 -14.58
C GLY A 164 4.26 13.77 -13.42
N ALA A 165 4.66 14.24 -12.24
CA ALA A 165 3.87 14.12 -11.02
C ALA A 165 2.83 15.25 -10.89
N GLY A 166 1.77 15.24 -11.73
CA GLY A 166 0.53 16.04 -11.60
C GLY A 166 0.62 17.58 -11.66
N VAL A 167 1.70 18.18 -11.15
CA VAL A 167 1.94 19.64 -11.02
C VAL A 167 3.00 20.12 -12.02
N ARG A 168 3.85 19.20 -12.52
CA ARG A 168 4.76 19.48 -13.64
C ARG A 168 4.38 18.55 -14.81
N PRO A 169 3.78 19.07 -15.89
CA PRO A 169 3.31 18.27 -17.02
C PRO A 169 4.43 17.86 -17.97
N MET A 170 5.65 17.69 -17.46
CA MET A 170 6.80 17.34 -18.31
C MET A 170 7.45 16.07 -17.81
N ALA A 171 7.69 15.17 -18.77
CA ALA A 171 8.48 13.98 -18.54
C ALA A 171 9.89 14.37 -18.07
N SER A 172 10.51 13.48 -17.28
CA SER A 172 11.86 13.69 -16.77
C SER A 172 12.88 13.83 -17.89
N GLU A 173 13.94 14.59 -17.64
CA GLU A 173 15.06 14.76 -18.58
C GLU A 173 15.68 13.42 -19.00
N MET A 174 15.86 12.50 -18.04
CA MET A 174 16.36 11.14 -18.27
C MET A 174 15.51 10.41 -19.32
N TYR A 175 14.18 10.40 -19.15
CA TYR A 175 13.28 9.75 -20.11
C TYR A 175 13.38 10.39 -21.50
N LEU A 176 13.36 11.72 -21.59
CA LEU A 176 13.40 12.44 -22.87
C LEU A 176 14.70 12.15 -23.64
N LYS A 177 15.84 12.16 -22.95
CA LYS A 177 17.15 11.86 -23.54
C LYS A 177 17.25 10.40 -23.96
N LEU A 178 16.80 9.46 -23.12
CA LEU A 178 16.76 8.04 -23.47
C LEU A 178 15.88 7.80 -24.71
N LEU A 179 14.68 8.38 -24.76
CA LEU A 179 13.76 8.24 -25.89
C LEU A 179 14.34 8.82 -27.18
N ALA A 180 14.96 10.01 -27.11
CA ALA A 180 15.61 10.62 -28.27
C ALA A 180 16.80 9.78 -28.78
N GLY A 181 17.63 9.26 -27.87
CA GLY A 181 18.75 8.39 -28.21
C GLY A 181 18.29 7.10 -28.90
N TYR A 182 17.21 6.49 -28.40
CA TYR A 182 16.60 5.30 -29.01
C TYR A 182 16.07 5.57 -30.43
N GLY A 183 15.47 6.75 -30.65
CA GLY A 183 14.90 7.16 -31.94
C GLY A 183 15.91 7.49 -33.04
N ASP A 184 17.12 7.96 -32.71
CA ASP A 184 18.15 8.34 -33.70
C ASP A 184 18.77 7.14 -34.44
N LYS A 185 18.27 5.91 -34.20
CA LYS A 185 18.76 4.62 -34.77
C LYS A 185 20.24 4.29 -34.51
N LYS A 186 21.01 5.21 -33.95
CA LYS A 186 22.42 5.01 -33.56
C LYS A 186 22.57 4.26 -32.24
N ARG A 187 21.51 4.23 -31.42
CA ARG A 187 21.53 3.70 -30.05
C ARG A 187 20.25 2.92 -29.77
N THR A 188 20.04 1.83 -30.51
CA THR A 188 18.97 0.88 -30.22
C THR A 188 19.44 -0.12 -29.18
N TRP A 189 18.55 -0.51 -28.27
CA TRP A 189 18.79 -1.61 -27.34
C TRP A 189 17.54 -2.50 -27.26
N THR A 190 17.75 -3.77 -26.96
CA THR A 190 16.70 -4.73 -26.64
C THR A 190 16.56 -4.88 -25.12
N ALA A 191 15.50 -5.55 -24.67
CA ALA A 191 15.39 -5.92 -23.26
C ALA A 191 16.60 -6.78 -22.80
N ASN A 192 17.09 -7.68 -23.66
CA ASN A 192 18.26 -8.50 -23.38
C ASN A 192 19.54 -7.67 -23.22
N ASP A 193 19.72 -6.61 -24.01
CA ASP A 193 20.87 -5.71 -23.88
C ASP A 193 20.86 -4.99 -22.54
N VAL A 194 19.67 -4.58 -22.07
CA VAL A 194 19.53 -3.91 -20.77
C VAL A 194 19.85 -4.89 -19.63
N LEU A 195 19.36 -6.12 -19.71
CA LEU A 195 19.61 -7.14 -18.68
C LEU A 195 21.04 -7.65 -18.66
N ALA A 196 21.69 -7.69 -19.83
CA ALA A 196 23.10 -8.03 -19.95
C ALA A 196 24.03 -6.90 -19.49
N GLY A 197 23.50 -5.69 -19.25
CA GLY A 197 24.31 -4.51 -18.93
C GLY A 197 25.16 -4.04 -20.11
N ASN A 198 24.69 -4.24 -21.36
CA ASN A 198 25.38 -3.84 -22.59
C ASN A 198 25.25 -2.32 -22.85
N PHE A 199 25.33 -1.51 -21.80
CA PHE A 199 25.28 -0.04 -21.86
C PHE A 199 26.01 0.54 -20.65
N THR A 200 26.39 1.82 -20.73
CA THR A 200 27.03 2.52 -19.60
C THR A 200 25.99 3.35 -18.87
N PHE A 201 25.81 3.09 -17.57
CA PHE A 201 24.90 3.88 -16.74
C PHE A 201 25.26 5.37 -16.77
N GLY A 202 24.25 6.22 -16.93
CA GLY A 202 24.43 7.68 -16.95
C GLY A 202 24.96 8.25 -18.27
N GLU A 203 25.27 7.43 -19.29
CA GLU A 203 25.75 7.93 -20.60
C GLU A 203 24.78 8.92 -21.25
N TRP A 204 23.48 8.80 -20.92
CA TRP A 204 22.44 9.69 -21.40
C TRP A 204 22.64 11.14 -20.95
N LYS A 205 23.39 11.39 -19.86
CA LYS A 205 23.63 12.74 -19.36
C LYS A 205 24.32 13.61 -20.41
N ASP A 206 25.24 13.02 -21.17
CA ASP A 206 26.01 13.68 -22.24
C ASP A 206 25.23 13.77 -23.56
N TRP A 207 24.04 13.17 -23.64
CA TRP A 207 23.24 13.22 -24.85
C TRP A 207 22.55 14.58 -24.94
N GLY A 208 22.79 15.31 -26.02
CA GLY A 208 22.04 16.51 -26.34
C GLY A 208 20.57 16.17 -26.55
N ILE A 209 19.66 17.00 -26.03
CA ILE A 209 18.27 16.97 -26.45
C ILE A 209 18.24 17.74 -27.77
N THR A 210 18.36 17.04 -28.90
CA THR A 210 17.97 17.67 -30.17
C THR A 210 16.47 17.94 -30.07
N PRO A 211 16.01 19.20 -30.13
CA PRO A 211 14.58 19.49 -30.10
C PRO A 211 13.94 18.66 -31.21
N LEU A 212 12.98 17.79 -30.85
CA LEU A 212 12.11 17.19 -31.85
C LEU A 212 11.51 18.38 -32.61
N LYS A 213 11.84 18.52 -33.90
CA LYS A 213 11.25 19.55 -34.73
C LYS A 213 9.74 19.46 -34.55
N GLU A 214 9.09 20.59 -34.28
CA GLU A 214 7.65 20.67 -33.92
C GLU A 214 6.73 19.96 -34.93
N ASP A 215 7.23 19.70 -36.13
CA ASP A 215 6.54 19.03 -37.23
C ASP A 215 6.25 17.53 -36.99
N CYS A 216 6.88 16.87 -36.02
CA CYS A 216 6.68 15.43 -35.79
C CYS A 216 5.33 15.07 -35.12
N TRP A 217 4.61 16.02 -34.53
CA TRP A 217 3.35 15.77 -33.82
C TRP A 217 2.07 16.05 -34.64
N LYS A 218 2.21 16.50 -35.89
CA LYS A 218 1.06 16.81 -36.77
C LYS A 218 0.52 15.62 -37.57
N GLY A 219 1.02 14.41 -37.34
CA GLY A 219 0.62 13.21 -38.07
C GLY A 219 -0.37 12.31 -37.32
N GLY A 220 -1.67 12.60 -37.47
CA GLY A 220 -2.76 11.61 -37.44
C GLY A 220 -3.18 11.00 -36.09
N LEU A 221 -4.22 11.58 -35.49
CA LEU A 221 -5.30 10.83 -34.83
C LEU A 221 -6.43 10.63 -35.84
#